data_AF-A0A7W6EBY6-F1
#
_entry.id   AF-A0A7W6EBY6-F1
#
_cell.length_a   1.000
_cell.length_b   1.000
_cell.length_c   1.000
_cell.angle_alpha   90.00
_cell.angle_beta   90.00
_cell.angle_gamma   90.00
#
_symmetry.space_group_name_H-M   'P 1'
#
loop_
_entity.id
_entity.type
_entity.pdbx_description
1 polymer ?
#
loop_
_entity_poly.entity_id
_entity_poly.type
_entity_poly.pdbx_seq_one_letter_code
_entity_poly.pdbx_strand_id
1 'polypeptide(L)'
;MNNRRALLTYLAASGLAACSPRGQFGRADAEDATGVQQLLVATLRVADPAPIAYGADRADSAQFAQLAVSIPPVHQTGHIEWPSGNNPDPQKHFALVGAQLLPDLEALAGAVREQAHGAQEAVLFVHGYNTNFAEGVYRQAQIAWDYDMKGPQIHFAWASAAHALAYTEDRDSALHARDGLVETLLRLLQHDQPKLAIVGHSMGGFLVMEALRQIALQGDRKILDRLANVVLISPDIDIDLFKMQARSLAPLPQPFTVAVAKNDRLLKISAGLSGGRQRLGTVDDLDLLGDLGILVIDLTEAGGSGGNHFLAGSSPTAIAVMRGFRNASPSMSVNVTFGPVRITLGNMGLSTSSG
;
A
#
# COMPACT_ATOMS: atom_id res chain seq x y z
N MET A 1 39.89 33.86 6.22
CA MET A 1 39.97 32.74 5.24
C MET A 1 39.71 31.35 5.84
N ASN A 2 39.70 31.17 7.18
CA ASN A 2 39.50 29.84 7.80
C ASN A 2 38.04 29.33 7.83
N ASN A 3 37.02 30.20 7.80
CA ASN A 3 35.62 29.75 7.90
C ASN A 3 35.02 29.19 6.60
N ARG A 4 35.58 29.53 5.42
CA ARG A 4 35.10 28.99 4.13
C ARG A 4 35.55 27.54 3.90
N ARG A 5 36.73 27.16 4.40
CA ARG A 5 37.22 25.78 4.33
C ARG A 5 36.41 24.86 5.25
N ALA A 6 36.13 25.29 6.48
CA ALA A 6 35.29 24.53 7.42
C ALA A 6 33.85 24.29 6.90
N LEU A 7 33.24 25.29 6.24
CA LEU A 7 31.90 25.16 5.65
C LEU A 7 31.88 24.18 4.47
N LEU A 8 32.93 24.18 3.62
CA LEU A 8 33.07 23.24 2.51
C LEU A 8 33.35 21.80 2.99
N THR A 9 34.09 21.63 4.09
CA THR A 9 34.31 20.30 4.69
C THR A 9 33.04 19.75 5.34
N TYR A 10 32.21 20.60 5.96
CA TYR A 10 30.90 20.19 6.50
C TYR A 10 29.91 19.80 5.40
N LEU A 11 29.83 20.56 4.31
CA LEU A 11 28.99 20.23 3.14
C LEU A 11 29.45 18.95 2.44
N ALA A 12 30.75 18.70 2.35
CA ALA A 12 31.31 17.46 1.79
C ALA A 12 31.10 16.24 2.71
N ALA A 13 31.16 16.41 4.03
CA ALA A 13 30.91 15.33 4.99
C ALA A 13 29.43 14.90 5.03
N SER A 14 28.48 15.81 4.79
CA SER A 14 27.06 15.48 4.64
C SER A 14 26.72 14.79 3.30
N GLY A 15 27.61 14.82 2.30
CA GLY A 15 27.41 14.14 1.02
C GLY A 15 27.81 12.66 1.02
N LEU A 16 28.65 12.21 1.96
CA LEU A 16 29.21 10.86 1.98
C LEU A 16 28.40 9.83 2.79
N ALA A 17 27.38 10.27 3.55
CA ALA A 17 26.45 9.37 4.23
C ALA A 17 25.25 8.94 3.34
N ALA A 18 25.16 9.45 2.12
CA ALA A 18 24.02 9.26 1.22
C ALA A 18 24.08 7.98 0.36
N CYS A 19 25.13 7.15 0.47
CA CYS A 19 25.37 6.02 -0.43
C CYS A 19 25.12 4.63 0.18
N SER A 20 24.64 4.53 1.43
CA SER A 20 24.18 3.22 1.92
C SER A 20 22.79 2.94 1.33
N PRO A 21 22.59 1.83 0.61
CA PRO A 21 21.26 1.53 0.08
C PRO A 21 20.31 1.31 1.26
N ARG A 22 19.28 2.15 1.33
CA ARG A 22 18.22 2.10 2.34
C ARG A 22 17.44 0.79 2.18
N GLY A 23 17.09 0.13 3.29
CA GLY A 23 16.16 -1.00 3.34
C GLY A 23 16.44 -2.07 2.28
N GLN A 24 17.46 -2.90 2.47
CA GLN A 24 17.77 -4.04 1.60
C GLN A 24 17.16 -5.33 2.15
N PHE A 25 16.95 -6.33 1.30
CA PHE A 25 16.69 -7.68 1.78
C PHE A 25 17.91 -8.20 2.52
N GLY A 26 17.68 -8.60 3.77
CA GLY A 26 18.55 -9.58 4.39
C GLY A 26 18.07 -10.98 4.01
N ARG A 27 18.97 -11.87 3.60
CA ARG A 27 18.63 -13.29 3.37
C ARG A 27 19.04 -14.14 4.57
N ALA A 28 18.18 -15.07 4.98
CA ALA A 28 18.49 -16.08 5.97
C ALA A 28 17.98 -17.46 5.52
N ASP A 29 18.38 -18.51 6.22
CA ASP A 29 17.89 -19.85 5.97
C ASP A 29 16.48 -20.03 6.55
N ALA A 30 15.64 -20.77 5.82
CA ALA A 30 14.25 -21.00 6.21
C ALA A 30 14.11 -21.81 7.51
N GLU A 31 15.12 -22.62 7.85
CA GLU A 31 15.14 -23.42 9.07
C GLU A 31 15.23 -22.56 10.34
N ASP A 32 15.76 -21.34 10.23
CA ASP A 32 15.89 -20.40 11.35
C ASP A 32 14.63 -19.55 11.58
N ALA A 33 13.65 -19.65 10.69
CA ALA A 33 12.43 -18.84 10.73
C ALA A 33 11.39 -19.40 11.72
N THR A 34 10.89 -18.56 12.62
CA THR A 34 9.84 -18.91 13.59
C THR A 34 8.43 -18.62 13.09
N GLY A 35 8.27 -17.57 12.29
CA GLY A 35 7.02 -17.22 11.62
C GLY A 35 7.33 -16.85 10.17
N VAL A 36 6.50 -17.29 9.24
CA VAL A 36 6.68 -17.03 7.80
C VAL A 36 5.40 -16.47 7.21
N GLN A 37 5.51 -15.29 6.60
CA GLN A 37 4.47 -14.68 5.80
C GLN A 37 4.80 -14.88 4.31
N GLN A 38 3.93 -15.62 3.62
CA GLN A 38 4.02 -15.79 2.17
C GLN A 38 3.45 -14.56 1.46
N LEU A 39 4.15 -14.12 0.42
CA LEU A 39 3.76 -13.01 -0.44
C LEU A 39 3.89 -13.42 -1.90
N LEU A 40 2.90 -13.02 -2.69
CA LEU A 40 2.94 -13.05 -4.14
C LEU A 40 3.24 -11.63 -4.64
N VAL A 41 4.03 -11.51 -5.70
CA VAL A 41 4.50 -10.22 -6.20
C VAL A 41 4.15 -10.10 -7.68
N ALA A 42 3.58 -8.95 -8.04
CA ALA A 42 3.53 -8.46 -9.41
C ALA A 42 4.30 -7.14 -9.46
N THR A 43 5.28 -7.00 -10.35
CA THR A 43 6.14 -5.81 -10.36
C THR A 43 6.48 -5.33 -11.76
N LEU A 44 6.50 -4.01 -11.94
CA LEU A 44 7.00 -3.32 -13.14
C LEU A 44 8.37 -2.66 -12.89
N ARG A 45 9.17 -3.29 -12.04
CA ARG A 45 10.57 -2.93 -11.81
C ARG A 45 11.48 -3.82 -12.64
N VAL A 46 12.60 -3.29 -13.10
CA VAL A 46 13.67 -4.11 -13.71
C VAL A 46 14.33 -4.96 -12.62
N ALA A 47 14.61 -6.22 -12.94
CA ALA A 47 15.34 -7.09 -12.03
C ALA A 47 16.80 -6.62 -11.88
N ASP A 48 17.29 -6.58 -10.65
CA ASP A 48 18.68 -6.24 -10.31
C ASP A 48 19.44 -7.55 -10.03
N PRO A 49 20.64 -7.80 -10.59
CA PRO A 49 21.37 -9.06 -10.47
C PRO A 49 21.67 -9.52 -9.03
N ALA A 50 20.76 -10.34 -8.49
CA ALA A 50 20.88 -11.28 -7.37
C ALA A 50 19.52 -12.03 -7.30
N PRO A 51 19.38 -13.23 -6.69
CA PRO A 51 18.12 -13.95 -6.80
C PRO A 51 16.97 -13.18 -6.11
N ILE A 52 16.15 -12.54 -6.94
CA ILE A 52 14.94 -11.75 -6.66
C ILE A 52 15.19 -10.43 -5.90
N ALA A 53 16.01 -9.56 -6.48
CA ALA A 53 16.04 -8.13 -6.18
C ALA A 53 15.49 -7.34 -7.39
N TYR A 54 14.70 -6.30 -7.13
CA TYR A 54 14.19 -5.41 -8.16
C TYR A 54 14.61 -3.97 -7.88
N GLY A 55 15.13 -3.30 -8.91
CA GLY A 55 15.68 -1.96 -8.83
C GLY A 55 14.62 -0.85 -8.89
N ALA A 56 15.10 0.37 -9.14
CA ALA A 56 14.28 1.56 -9.34
C ALA A 56 13.84 1.75 -10.80
N ASP A 57 14.45 1.03 -11.76
CA ASP A 57 14.15 1.19 -13.17
C ASP A 57 12.80 0.56 -13.55
N ARG A 58 12.16 1.14 -14.57
CA ARG A 58 10.86 0.71 -15.11
C ARG A 58 11.05 -0.47 -16.05
N ALA A 59 10.29 -1.55 -15.83
CA ALA A 59 10.19 -2.65 -16.78
C ALA A 59 8.99 -2.45 -17.71
N ASP A 60 9.12 -2.85 -18.98
CA ASP A 60 8.04 -2.72 -19.98
C ASP A 60 6.88 -3.71 -19.74
N SER A 61 7.15 -4.82 -19.06
CA SER A 61 6.16 -5.85 -18.75
C SER A 61 6.27 -6.33 -17.30
N ALA A 62 5.13 -6.75 -16.74
CA ALA A 62 5.05 -7.17 -15.36
C ALA A 62 5.81 -8.49 -15.16
N GLN A 63 6.56 -8.55 -14.06
CA GLN A 63 7.28 -9.73 -13.60
C GLN A 63 6.65 -10.25 -12.32
N PHE A 64 6.79 -11.55 -12.07
CA PHE A 64 6.07 -12.23 -11.00
C PHE A 64 6.99 -13.07 -10.12
N ALA A 65 6.70 -13.11 -8.83
CA ALA A 65 7.46 -13.90 -7.87
C ALA A 65 6.60 -14.32 -6.68
N GLN A 66 7.03 -15.37 -5.99
CA GLN A 66 6.60 -15.72 -4.65
C GLN A 66 7.78 -15.53 -3.69
N LEU A 67 7.53 -14.84 -2.59
CA LEU A 67 8.50 -14.55 -1.54
C LEU A 67 8.00 -15.10 -0.20
N ALA A 68 8.93 -15.60 0.62
CA ALA A 68 8.68 -16.00 1.99
C ALA A 68 9.47 -15.08 2.93
N VAL A 69 8.76 -14.30 3.75
CA VAL A 69 9.35 -13.35 4.70
C VAL A 69 9.23 -13.93 6.11
N SER A 70 10.36 -14.06 6.79
CA SER A 70 10.37 -14.40 8.21
C SER A 70 9.99 -13.19 9.05
N ILE A 71 9.09 -13.41 10.00
CA ILE A 71 8.68 -12.44 11.02
C ILE A 71 9.29 -12.89 12.36
N PRO A 72 10.09 -12.04 13.03
CA PRO A 72 10.79 -12.45 14.23
C PRO A 72 9.85 -12.59 15.43
N PRO A 73 10.16 -13.46 16.40
CA PRO A 73 9.33 -13.64 17.60
C PRO A 73 9.29 -12.39 18.49
N VAL A 74 10.27 -11.49 18.36
CA VAL A 74 10.33 -10.20 19.07
C VAL A 74 9.55 -9.08 18.37
N HIS A 75 8.83 -9.39 17.29
CA HIS A 75 8.14 -8.40 16.47
C HIS A 75 7.16 -7.55 17.27
N GLN A 76 7.20 -6.24 17.03
CA GLN A 76 6.27 -5.27 17.58
C GLN A 76 5.32 -4.77 16.51
N THR A 77 4.02 -4.78 16.80
CA THR A 77 3.01 -4.31 15.85
C THR A 77 3.30 -2.90 15.34
N GLY A 78 3.22 -2.71 14.03
CA GLY A 78 3.51 -1.45 13.35
C GLY A 78 4.99 -1.22 13.02
N HIS A 79 5.89 -2.07 13.51
CA HIS A 79 7.33 -1.94 13.31
C HIS A 79 7.86 -2.97 12.32
N ILE A 80 8.90 -2.60 11.57
CA ILE A 80 9.68 -3.55 10.78
C ILE A 80 11.06 -3.57 11.41
N GLU A 81 11.43 -4.71 12.00
CA GLU A 81 12.74 -4.91 12.62
C GLU A 81 13.80 -5.13 11.54
N TRP A 82 14.39 -4.03 11.06
CA TRP A 82 15.45 -4.07 10.04
C TRP A 82 16.80 -4.49 10.65
N PRO A 83 17.59 -5.32 9.95
CA PRO A 83 18.98 -5.54 10.33
C PRO A 83 19.81 -4.28 10.07
N SER A 84 20.87 -4.07 10.85
CA SER A 84 21.83 -2.98 10.61
C SER A 84 22.79 -3.22 9.43
N GLY A 85 22.64 -4.34 8.72
CA GLY A 85 23.44 -4.75 7.57
C GLY A 85 22.77 -5.90 6.80
N ASN A 86 23.50 -6.59 5.93
CA ASN A 86 22.91 -7.57 5.00
C ASN A 86 22.70 -8.98 5.59
N ASN A 87 23.12 -9.21 6.82
CA ASN A 87 22.96 -10.48 7.53
C ASN A 87 21.85 -10.33 8.58
N PRO A 88 20.59 -10.64 8.26
CA PRO A 88 19.52 -10.63 9.24
C PRO A 88 19.68 -11.82 10.21
N ASP A 89 19.10 -11.66 11.38
CA ASP A 89 18.95 -12.71 12.39
C ASP A 89 17.44 -12.93 12.48
N PRO A 90 16.87 -14.03 11.93
CA PRO A 90 15.42 -14.25 11.92
C PRO A 90 14.76 -14.26 13.30
N GLN A 91 15.55 -14.40 14.38
CA GLN A 91 15.05 -14.29 15.75
C GLN A 91 14.84 -12.83 16.19
N LYS A 92 15.37 -11.86 15.42
CA LYS A 92 15.36 -10.43 15.76
C LYS A 92 14.87 -9.52 14.64
N HIS A 93 15.01 -9.94 13.39
CA HIS A 93 14.80 -9.11 12.22
C HIS A 93 13.88 -9.78 11.22
N PHE A 94 13.22 -8.97 10.40
CA PHE A 94 12.61 -9.44 9.18
C PHE A 94 13.69 -9.96 8.24
N ALA A 95 13.44 -11.10 7.60
CA ALA A 95 14.39 -11.74 6.69
C ALA A 95 13.67 -12.36 5.49
N LEU A 96 14.29 -12.32 4.32
CA LEU A 96 13.85 -13.11 3.17
C LEU A 96 14.40 -14.53 3.33
N VAL A 97 13.51 -15.51 3.44
CA VAL A 97 13.87 -16.92 3.65
C VAL A 97 13.49 -17.83 2.48
N GLY A 98 12.75 -17.30 1.52
CA GLY A 98 12.37 -18.02 0.30
C GLY A 98 12.03 -17.04 -0.83
N ALA A 99 12.40 -17.41 -2.04
CA ALA A 99 12.24 -16.57 -3.22
C ALA A 99 12.14 -17.47 -4.47
N GLN A 100 11.03 -17.38 -5.19
CA GLN A 100 10.76 -18.15 -6.40
C GLN A 100 10.18 -17.24 -7.47
N LEU A 101 10.76 -17.24 -8.68
CA LEU A 101 10.17 -16.55 -9.83
C LEU A 101 8.95 -17.33 -10.33
N LEU A 102 7.91 -16.60 -10.69
CA LEU A 102 6.74 -17.14 -11.37
C LEU A 102 6.82 -16.74 -12.84
N PRO A 103 6.58 -17.67 -13.78
CA PRO A 103 6.85 -17.43 -15.20
C PRO A 103 5.96 -16.35 -15.82
N ASP A 104 4.71 -16.21 -15.34
CA ASP A 104 3.72 -15.31 -15.92
C ASP A 104 2.58 -14.99 -14.93
N LEU A 105 1.63 -14.17 -15.41
CA LEU A 105 0.45 -13.74 -14.66
C LEU A 105 -0.49 -14.92 -14.34
N GLU A 106 -0.54 -15.97 -15.16
CA GLU A 106 -1.37 -17.15 -14.88
C GLU A 106 -0.78 -17.99 -13.75
N ALA A 107 0.55 -18.09 -13.66
CA ALA A 107 1.22 -18.71 -12.52
C ALA A 107 0.99 -17.93 -11.23
N LEU A 108 1.00 -16.58 -11.28
CA LEU A 108 0.59 -15.74 -10.14
C LEU A 108 -0.86 -16.06 -9.74
N ALA A 109 -1.78 -16.02 -10.69
CA ALA A 109 -3.19 -16.29 -10.44
C ALA A 109 -3.45 -17.71 -9.94
N GLY A 110 -2.65 -18.69 -10.37
CA GLY A 110 -2.65 -20.07 -9.86
C GLY A 110 -2.21 -20.15 -8.40
N ALA A 111 -1.12 -19.47 -8.06
CA ALA A 111 -0.62 -19.42 -6.68
C ALA A 111 -1.63 -18.71 -5.74
N VAL A 112 -2.33 -17.67 -6.20
CA VAL A 112 -3.42 -17.03 -5.44
C VAL A 112 -4.52 -18.04 -5.12
N ARG A 113 -4.98 -18.83 -6.10
CA ARG A 113 -6.02 -19.85 -5.87
C ARG A 113 -5.54 -20.93 -4.91
N GLU A 114 -4.31 -21.40 -5.06
CA GLU A 114 -3.72 -22.43 -4.20
C GLU A 114 -3.64 -21.96 -2.74
N GLN A 115 -3.13 -20.75 -2.52
CA GLN A 115 -2.97 -20.15 -1.19
C GLN A 115 -4.30 -19.70 -0.56
N ALA A 116 -5.40 -19.69 -1.32
CA ALA A 116 -6.67 -19.23 -0.79
C ALA A 116 -7.15 -20.11 0.36
N HIS A 117 -6.93 -21.44 0.33
CA HIS A 117 -7.24 -22.38 1.42
C HIS A 117 -8.60 -22.14 2.15
N GLY A 118 -9.64 -21.73 1.43
CA GLY A 118 -10.96 -21.43 1.99
C GLY A 118 -11.15 -20.01 2.55
N ALA A 119 -10.13 -19.15 2.47
CA ALA A 119 -10.23 -17.72 2.71
C ALA A 119 -11.19 -17.08 1.68
N GLN A 120 -11.98 -16.12 2.16
CA GLN A 120 -13.01 -15.46 1.34
C GLN A 120 -12.43 -14.40 0.40
N GLU A 121 -11.24 -13.87 0.73
CA GLU A 121 -10.61 -12.78 -0.03
C GLU A 121 -9.09 -12.92 -0.08
N ALA A 122 -8.51 -12.47 -1.20
CA ALA A 122 -7.09 -12.14 -1.33
C ALA A 122 -6.89 -10.63 -1.12
N VAL A 123 -5.70 -10.21 -0.72
CA VAL A 123 -5.35 -8.80 -0.50
C VAL A 123 -4.27 -8.37 -1.47
N LEU A 124 -4.53 -7.31 -2.24
CA LEU A 124 -3.55 -6.64 -3.09
C LEU A 124 -3.13 -5.32 -2.44
N PHE A 125 -1.84 -5.17 -2.14
CA PHE A 125 -1.27 -3.94 -1.61
C PHE A 125 -0.38 -3.22 -2.61
N VAL A 126 -0.67 -1.94 -2.81
CA VAL A 126 0.08 -1.03 -3.69
C VAL A 126 0.79 0.02 -2.84
N HIS A 127 2.13 -0.02 -2.83
CA HIS A 127 2.93 0.88 -2.01
C HIS A 127 2.88 2.34 -2.48
N GLY A 128 3.28 3.27 -1.61
CA GLY A 128 3.38 4.69 -1.88
C GLY A 128 4.73 5.14 -2.49
N TYR A 129 4.92 6.46 -2.53
CA TYR A 129 6.14 7.10 -3.03
C TYR A 129 7.36 6.82 -2.14
N ASN A 130 8.56 7.07 -2.65
CA ASN A 130 9.83 6.93 -1.92
C ASN A 130 9.96 5.56 -1.23
N THR A 131 9.61 4.49 -1.95
CA THR A 131 9.61 3.11 -1.44
C THR A 131 10.42 2.22 -2.35
N ASN A 132 11.47 1.58 -1.84
CA ASN A 132 12.19 0.57 -2.62
C ASN A 132 11.45 -0.78 -2.57
N PHE A 133 11.94 -1.76 -3.34
CA PHE A 133 11.28 -3.07 -3.43
C PHE A 133 11.22 -3.82 -2.09
N ALA A 134 12.31 -3.89 -1.34
CA ALA A 134 12.35 -4.64 -0.07
C ALA A 134 11.49 -3.96 1.02
N GLU A 135 11.47 -2.63 1.07
CA GLU A 135 10.58 -1.86 1.95
C GLU A 135 9.11 -2.15 1.67
N GLY A 136 8.71 -2.20 0.39
CA GLY A 136 7.34 -2.55 0.00
C GLY A 136 6.96 -3.97 0.41
N VAL A 137 7.85 -4.94 0.16
CA VAL A 137 7.65 -6.34 0.51
C VAL A 137 7.55 -6.55 2.02
N TYR A 138 8.50 -6.05 2.81
CA TYR A 138 8.45 -6.19 4.27
C TYR A 138 7.28 -5.43 4.87
N ARG A 139 6.88 -4.30 4.28
CA ARG A 139 5.67 -3.59 4.72
C ARG A 139 4.42 -4.43 4.51
N GLN A 140 4.27 -5.07 3.35
CA GLN A 140 3.12 -5.95 3.13
C GLN A 140 3.15 -7.16 4.07
N ALA A 141 4.32 -7.76 4.29
CA ALA A 141 4.46 -8.87 5.24
C ALA A 141 4.03 -8.47 6.66
N GLN A 142 4.49 -7.30 7.12
CA GLN A 142 4.13 -6.75 8.42
C GLN A 142 2.64 -6.44 8.52
N ILE A 143 2.04 -5.80 7.51
CA ILE A 143 0.59 -5.54 7.49
C ILE A 143 -0.19 -6.85 7.58
N ALA A 144 0.13 -7.84 6.74
CA ALA A 144 -0.56 -9.12 6.74
C ALA A 144 -0.49 -9.82 8.10
N TRP A 145 0.69 -9.80 8.73
CA TRP A 145 0.94 -10.37 10.05
C TRP A 145 0.17 -9.65 11.16
N ASP A 146 0.31 -8.34 11.26
CA ASP A 146 -0.29 -7.52 12.33
C ASP A 146 -1.81 -7.49 12.27
N TYR A 147 -2.35 -7.48 11.06
CA TYR A 147 -3.77 -7.57 10.82
C TYR A 147 -4.30 -9.00 10.83
N ASP A 148 -3.44 -10.01 11.01
CA ASP A 148 -3.84 -11.42 11.05
C ASP A 148 -4.65 -11.84 9.80
N MET A 149 -4.18 -11.39 8.64
CA MET A 149 -4.80 -11.66 7.35
C MET A 149 -4.55 -13.11 6.93
N LYS A 150 -5.62 -13.87 6.65
CA LYS A 150 -5.52 -15.32 6.36
C LYS A 150 -5.50 -15.66 4.88
N GLY A 151 -5.96 -14.76 4.02
CA GLY A 151 -6.01 -14.99 2.58
C GLY A 151 -4.67 -14.69 1.87
N PRO A 152 -4.60 -14.99 0.56
CA PRO A 152 -3.41 -14.72 -0.25
C PRO A 152 -3.02 -13.24 -0.18
N GLN A 153 -1.72 -12.99 -0.02
CA GLN A 153 -1.18 -11.64 0.10
C GLN A 153 -0.38 -11.30 -1.15
N ILE A 154 -0.79 -10.26 -1.86
CA ILE A 154 -0.25 -9.88 -3.16
C ILE A 154 0.32 -8.47 -3.03
N HIS A 155 1.58 -8.28 -3.40
CA HIS A 155 2.23 -6.97 -3.45
C HIS A 155 2.37 -6.52 -4.90
N PHE A 156 1.77 -5.38 -5.23
CA PHE A 156 2.03 -4.72 -6.50
C PHE A 156 3.13 -3.67 -6.32
N ALA A 157 4.30 -3.92 -6.91
CA ALA A 157 5.47 -3.07 -6.79
C ALA A 157 5.75 -2.30 -8.08
N TRP A 158 5.45 -1.00 -8.09
CA TRP A 158 5.79 -0.10 -9.19
C TRP A 158 7.16 0.55 -8.96
N ALA A 159 7.80 1.04 -10.02
CA ALA A 159 9.18 1.51 -10.02
C ALA A 159 9.39 2.89 -9.37
N SER A 160 9.17 2.97 -8.05
CA SER A 160 9.56 4.14 -7.27
C SER A 160 11.08 4.22 -7.19
N ALA A 161 11.61 5.43 -7.38
CA ALA A 161 13.01 5.80 -7.27
C ALA A 161 13.55 5.66 -5.83
N ALA A 162 12.66 5.45 -4.85
CA ALA A 162 13.01 5.33 -3.44
C ALA A 162 13.79 6.54 -2.89
N HIS A 163 13.54 7.71 -3.48
CA HIS A 163 14.22 8.96 -3.14
C HIS A 163 13.22 10.08 -2.86
N ALA A 164 13.39 10.78 -1.73
CA ALA A 164 12.42 11.76 -1.23
C ALA A 164 12.23 12.98 -2.16
N LEU A 165 13.25 13.34 -2.95
CA LEU A 165 13.17 14.45 -3.91
C LEU A 165 12.65 14.04 -5.30
N ALA A 166 12.44 12.74 -5.54
CA ALA A 166 12.04 12.20 -6.84
C ALA A 166 10.51 12.16 -7.03
N TYR A 167 9.77 13.08 -6.41
CA TYR A 167 8.30 13.03 -6.40
C TYR A 167 7.67 13.00 -7.81
N THR A 168 8.15 13.85 -8.72
CA THR A 168 7.62 13.90 -10.11
C THR A 168 7.95 12.61 -10.87
N GLU A 169 9.17 12.10 -10.70
CA GLU A 169 9.60 10.85 -11.32
C GLU A 169 8.76 9.68 -10.81
N ASP A 170 8.52 9.60 -9.50
CA ASP A 170 7.66 8.59 -8.88
C ASP A 170 6.22 8.69 -9.39
N ARG A 171 5.70 9.90 -9.61
CA ARG A 171 4.37 10.11 -10.19
C ARG A 171 4.27 9.57 -11.62
N ASP A 172 5.28 9.82 -12.43
CA ASP A 172 5.37 9.29 -13.79
C ASP A 172 5.58 7.76 -13.77
N SER A 173 6.35 7.23 -12.82
CA SER A 173 6.57 5.79 -12.65
C SER A 173 5.31 5.07 -12.19
N ALA A 174 4.51 5.69 -11.32
CA ALA A 174 3.21 5.16 -10.94
C ALA A 174 2.28 5.09 -12.16
N LEU A 175 2.18 6.16 -12.95
CA LEU A 175 1.36 6.14 -14.17
C LEU A 175 1.88 5.19 -15.25
N HIS A 176 3.20 5.04 -15.37
CA HIS A 176 3.81 4.01 -16.21
C HIS A 176 3.35 2.62 -15.78
N ALA A 177 3.20 2.38 -14.48
CA ALA A 177 2.78 1.09 -13.95
C ALA A 177 1.27 0.80 -14.05
N ARG A 178 0.48 1.78 -14.48
CA ARG A 178 -1.00 1.71 -14.51
C ARG A 178 -1.50 0.54 -15.34
N ASP A 179 -1.01 0.37 -16.55
CA ASP A 179 -1.56 -0.63 -17.47
C ASP A 179 -1.22 -2.06 -16.99
N GLY A 180 -0.03 -2.29 -16.42
CA GLY A 180 0.27 -3.56 -15.76
C GLY A 180 -0.55 -3.83 -14.49
N LEU A 181 -0.94 -2.78 -13.74
CA LEU A 181 -1.90 -2.94 -12.64
C LEU A 181 -3.29 -3.30 -13.17
N VAL A 182 -3.74 -2.66 -14.26
CA VAL A 182 -5.02 -2.99 -14.92
C VAL A 182 -5.06 -4.45 -15.34
N GLU A 183 -4.03 -4.94 -16.03
CA GLU A 183 -3.93 -6.34 -16.45
C GLU A 183 -3.94 -7.31 -15.26
N THR A 184 -3.17 -6.99 -14.22
CA THR A 184 -3.13 -7.78 -12.98
C THR A 184 -4.52 -7.84 -12.33
N LEU A 185 -5.20 -6.70 -12.20
CA LEU A 185 -6.54 -6.63 -11.62
C LEU A 185 -7.57 -7.39 -12.45
N LEU A 186 -7.60 -7.21 -13.77
CA LEU A 186 -8.54 -7.93 -14.64
C LEU A 186 -8.40 -9.45 -14.49
N ARG A 187 -7.18 -9.95 -14.30
CA ARG A 187 -6.96 -11.38 -14.05
C ARG A 187 -7.36 -11.82 -12.65
N LEU A 188 -7.00 -11.06 -11.63
CA LEU A 188 -7.29 -11.40 -10.23
C LEU A 188 -8.77 -11.24 -9.86
N LEU A 189 -9.54 -10.48 -10.64
CA LEU A 189 -10.98 -10.32 -10.48
C LEU A 189 -11.79 -11.37 -11.25
N GLN A 190 -11.16 -12.31 -11.96
CA GLN A 190 -11.87 -13.38 -12.66
C GLN A 190 -12.64 -14.31 -11.71
N HIS A 191 -13.63 -15.03 -12.26
CA HIS A 191 -14.56 -15.77 -11.42
C HIS A 191 -13.96 -16.94 -10.63
N ASP A 192 -12.85 -17.49 -11.13
CA ASP A 192 -12.07 -18.59 -10.55
C ASP A 192 -11.20 -18.16 -9.35
N GLN A 193 -11.10 -16.87 -9.09
CA GLN A 193 -10.30 -16.30 -7.99
C GLN A 193 -11.15 -16.10 -6.73
N PRO A 194 -10.54 -15.95 -5.53
CA PRO A 194 -11.23 -15.35 -4.38
C PRO A 194 -11.68 -13.92 -4.68
N LYS A 195 -12.51 -13.30 -3.82
CA LYS A 195 -12.74 -11.85 -3.95
C LYS A 195 -11.44 -11.08 -3.64
N LEU A 196 -11.30 -9.87 -4.17
CA LEU A 196 -10.07 -9.10 -4.02
C LEU A 196 -10.26 -7.84 -3.17
N ALA A 197 -9.59 -7.76 -2.03
CA ALA A 197 -9.42 -6.53 -1.27
C ALA A 197 -8.22 -5.75 -1.82
N ILE A 198 -8.38 -4.46 -2.13
CA ILE A 198 -7.28 -3.61 -2.61
C ILE A 198 -6.94 -2.57 -1.55
N VAL A 199 -5.65 -2.48 -1.21
CA VAL A 199 -5.12 -1.47 -0.29
C VAL A 199 -4.08 -0.62 -1.03
N GLY A 200 -4.38 0.66 -1.24
CA GLY A 200 -3.47 1.62 -1.85
C GLY A 200 -2.96 2.64 -0.83
N HIS A 201 -1.63 2.73 -0.64
CA HIS A 201 -1.03 3.75 0.22
C HIS A 201 -0.57 4.97 -0.58
N SER A 202 -0.93 6.18 -0.15
CA SER A 202 -0.39 7.44 -0.70
C SER A 202 -0.52 7.50 -2.23
N MET A 203 0.60 7.62 -2.95
CA MET A 203 0.65 7.59 -4.42
C MET A 203 0.24 6.23 -5.02
N GLY A 204 0.35 5.13 -4.27
CA GLY A 204 -0.24 3.85 -4.63
C GLY A 204 -1.77 3.89 -4.63
N GLY A 205 -2.39 4.69 -3.76
CA GLY A 205 -3.83 4.95 -3.80
C GLY A 205 -4.25 5.74 -5.04
N PHE A 206 -3.43 6.70 -5.47
CA PHE A 206 -3.60 7.38 -6.76
C PHE A 206 -3.56 6.39 -7.93
N LEU A 207 -2.57 5.49 -7.94
CA LEU A 207 -2.44 4.46 -8.97
C LEU A 207 -3.62 3.49 -9.01
N VAL A 208 -4.11 3.05 -7.84
CA VAL A 208 -5.32 2.22 -7.73
C VAL A 208 -6.53 2.91 -8.37
N MET A 209 -6.76 4.19 -8.06
CA MET A 209 -7.90 4.93 -8.63
C MET A 209 -7.79 5.09 -10.14
N GLU A 210 -6.59 5.31 -10.69
CA GLU A 210 -6.38 5.37 -12.13
C GLU A 210 -6.65 4.02 -12.81
N ALA A 211 -6.18 2.91 -12.23
CA ALA A 211 -6.41 1.57 -12.77
C ALA A 211 -7.90 1.18 -12.73
N LEU A 212 -8.58 1.39 -11.60
CA LEU A 212 -10.01 1.12 -11.49
C LEU A 212 -10.82 1.95 -12.50
N ARG A 213 -10.49 3.25 -12.61
CA ARG A 213 -11.14 4.14 -13.58
C ARG A 213 -10.95 3.63 -15.02
N GLN A 214 -9.75 3.16 -15.36
CA GLN A 214 -9.48 2.62 -16.69
C GLN A 214 -10.29 1.35 -16.98
N ILE A 215 -10.37 0.42 -16.02
CA ILE A 215 -11.21 -0.78 -16.13
C ILE A 215 -12.68 -0.39 -16.39
N ALA A 216 -13.21 0.57 -15.62
CA ALA A 216 -14.59 1.03 -15.80
C ALA A 216 -14.83 1.66 -17.18
N LEU A 217 -13.86 2.41 -17.71
CA LEU A 217 -13.96 3.04 -19.03
C LEU A 217 -13.77 2.06 -20.21
N GLN A 218 -13.09 0.94 -20.00
CA GLN A 218 -12.96 -0.14 -20.99
C GLN A 218 -14.25 -0.96 -21.15
N GLY A 219 -15.27 -0.72 -20.32
CA GLY A 219 -16.58 -1.35 -20.41
C GLY A 219 -16.75 -2.61 -19.55
N ASP A 220 -15.70 -3.05 -18.85
CA ASP A 220 -15.76 -4.22 -17.97
C ASP A 220 -16.10 -3.85 -16.52
N ARG A 221 -17.08 -2.98 -16.34
CA ARG A 221 -17.44 -2.48 -15.01
C ARG A 221 -17.90 -3.59 -14.06
N LYS A 222 -18.56 -4.63 -14.58
CA LYS A 222 -19.09 -5.76 -13.78
C LYS A 222 -17.98 -6.56 -13.11
N ILE A 223 -16.78 -6.61 -13.69
CA ILE A 223 -15.65 -7.29 -13.04
C ILE A 223 -15.29 -6.65 -11.71
N LEU A 224 -15.60 -5.36 -11.51
CA LEU A 224 -15.35 -4.66 -10.25
C LEU A 224 -16.26 -5.14 -9.10
N ASP A 225 -17.37 -5.83 -9.39
CA ASP A 225 -18.24 -6.45 -8.37
C ASP A 225 -17.53 -7.61 -7.63
N ARG A 226 -16.37 -8.04 -8.15
CA ARG A 226 -15.49 -9.05 -7.54
C ARG A 226 -14.54 -8.47 -6.50
N LEU A 227 -14.50 -7.15 -6.36
CA LEU A 227 -13.80 -6.49 -5.26
C LEU A 227 -14.50 -6.81 -3.93
N ALA A 228 -13.71 -7.23 -2.95
CA ALA A 228 -14.17 -7.41 -1.58
C ALA A 228 -14.26 -6.07 -0.84
N ASN A 229 -13.29 -5.18 -1.08
CA ASN A 229 -13.23 -3.82 -0.57
C ASN A 229 -12.11 -3.04 -1.30
N VAL A 230 -12.19 -1.71 -1.22
CA VAL A 230 -11.08 -0.81 -1.63
C VAL A 230 -10.74 0.07 -0.45
N VAL A 231 -9.48 0.11 -0.04
CA VAL A 231 -8.99 0.93 1.07
C VAL A 231 -7.86 1.83 0.58
N LEU A 232 -8.07 3.14 0.66
CA LEU A 232 -7.05 4.14 0.37
C LEU A 232 -6.50 4.70 1.68
N ILE A 233 -5.20 4.55 1.93
CA ILE A 233 -4.56 5.02 3.17
C ILE A 233 -3.73 6.26 2.86
N SER A 234 -4.02 7.37 3.53
CA SER A 234 -3.39 8.67 3.32
C SER A 234 -3.22 9.01 1.82
N PRO A 235 -4.29 8.90 0.99
CA PRO A 235 -4.17 8.99 -0.45
C PRO A 235 -3.63 10.34 -0.91
N ASP A 236 -2.57 10.29 -1.73
CA ASP A 236 -1.98 11.48 -2.36
C ASP A 236 -2.67 11.79 -3.68
N ILE A 237 -3.97 12.11 -3.58
CA ILE A 237 -4.83 12.46 -4.70
C ILE A 237 -5.37 13.85 -4.47
N ASP A 238 -5.31 14.70 -5.49
CA ASP A 238 -6.06 15.95 -5.50
C ASP A 238 -7.57 15.67 -5.33
N ILE A 239 -8.25 16.40 -4.45
CA ILE A 239 -9.66 16.10 -4.14
C ILE A 239 -10.61 16.22 -5.35
N ASP A 240 -10.36 17.17 -6.26
CA ASP A 240 -11.18 17.36 -7.45
C ASP A 240 -10.92 16.25 -8.48
N LEU A 241 -9.65 15.82 -8.59
CA LEU A 241 -9.28 14.65 -9.35
C LEU A 241 -9.96 13.39 -8.80
N PHE A 242 -9.95 13.18 -7.49
CA PHE A 242 -10.62 12.05 -6.87
C PHE A 242 -12.12 12.06 -7.17
N LYS A 243 -12.80 13.21 -7.00
CA LYS A 243 -14.22 13.34 -7.33
C LYS A 243 -14.50 13.02 -8.80
N MET A 244 -13.61 13.41 -9.72
CA MET A 244 -13.72 13.04 -11.13
C MET A 244 -13.58 11.52 -11.33
N GLN A 245 -12.56 10.91 -10.76
CA GLN A 245 -12.34 9.45 -10.83
C GLN A 245 -13.53 8.69 -10.24
N ALA A 246 -14.02 9.11 -9.07
CA ALA A 246 -15.16 8.50 -8.40
C ALA A 246 -16.45 8.57 -9.24
N ARG A 247 -16.69 9.68 -9.96
CA ARG A 247 -17.81 9.79 -10.91
C ARG A 247 -17.66 8.82 -12.08
N SER A 248 -16.47 8.66 -12.64
CA SER A 248 -16.22 7.64 -13.68
C SER A 248 -16.41 6.21 -13.16
N LEU A 249 -16.26 6.02 -11.84
CA LEU A 249 -16.48 4.76 -11.15
C LEU A 249 -17.88 4.58 -10.58
N ALA A 250 -18.84 5.49 -10.79
CA ALA A 250 -20.12 5.42 -10.10
C ALA A 250 -21.00 4.23 -10.56
N PRO A 251 -21.66 3.50 -9.63
CA PRO A 251 -21.45 3.54 -8.17
C PRO A 251 -20.07 2.99 -7.75
N LEU A 252 -19.40 3.62 -6.77
CA LEU A 252 -18.11 3.11 -6.30
C LEU A 252 -18.21 1.64 -5.83
N PRO A 253 -17.17 0.81 -6.04
CA PRO A 253 -17.10 -0.53 -5.44
C PRO A 253 -17.25 -0.44 -3.92
N GLN A 254 -18.16 -1.21 -3.33
CA GLN A 254 -18.45 -1.14 -1.90
C GLN A 254 -17.95 -2.39 -1.15
N PRO A 255 -17.40 -2.24 0.07
CA PRO A 255 -17.13 -0.98 0.76
C PRO A 255 -15.91 -0.24 0.18
N PHE A 256 -16.04 1.09 0.02
CA PHE A 256 -14.94 1.98 -0.34
C PHE A 256 -14.49 2.77 0.88
N THR A 257 -13.26 2.57 1.33
CA THR A 257 -12.71 3.17 2.55
C THR A 257 -11.59 4.15 2.25
N VAL A 258 -11.59 5.30 2.90
CA VAL A 258 -10.50 6.28 2.88
C VAL A 258 -10.05 6.54 4.31
N ALA A 259 -8.82 6.13 4.63
CA ALA A 259 -8.17 6.45 5.89
C ALA A 259 -7.35 7.74 5.75
N VAL A 260 -7.60 8.72 6.62
CA VAL A 260 -7.00 10.07 6.56
C VAL A 260 -6.28 10.41 7.86
N ALA A 261 -5.35 11.36 7.79
CA ALA A 261 -4.73 11.98 8.96
C ALA A 261 -4.45 13.46 8.65
N LYS A 262 -5.14 14.38 9.34
CA LYS A 262 -5.02 15.84 9.09
C LYS A 262 -3.62 16.39 9.39
N ASN A 263 -2.89 15.71 10.28
CA ASN A 263 -1.53 16.06 10.67
C ASN A 263 -0.45 15.34 9.84
N ASP A 264 -0.82 14.68 8.75
CA ASP A 264 0.11 14.06 7.82
C ASP A 264 1.09 15.09 7.23
N ARG A 265 2.38 14.94 7.58
CA ARG A 265 3.43 15.88 7.19
C ARG A 265 3.85 15.70 5.72
N LEU A 266 3.77 14.48 5.19
CA LEU A 266 4.23 14.19 3.84
C LEU A 266 3.24 14.67 2.79
N LEU A 267 1.94 14.55 3.05
CA LEU A 267 0.92 15.12 2.16
C LEU A 267 0.94 16.66 2.13
N LYS A 268 1.37 17.33 3.19
CA LYS A 268 1.61 18.79 3.17
C LYS A 268 2.72 19.18 2.21
N ILE A 269 3.77 18.35 2.12
CA ILE A 269 4.87 18.55 1.16
C ILE A 269 4.37 18.26 -0.26
N SER A 270 3.64 17.16 -0.48
CA SER A 270 3.10 16.82 -1.81
C SER A 270 2.13 17.87 -2.32
N ALA A 271 1.30 18.46 -1.45
CA ALA A 271 0.41 19.58 -1.80
C ALA A 271 1.23 20.77 -2.31
N GLY A 272 2.30 21.16 -1.61
CA GLY A 272 3.20 22.23 -2.05
C GLY A 272 3.84 21.95 -3.42
N LEU A 273 4.26 20.71 -3.66
CA LEU A 273 4.86 20.30 -4.94
C LEU A 273 3.86 20.25 -6.11
N SER A 274 2.56 20.19 -5.86
CA SER A 274 1.52 20.19 -6.92
C SER A 274 0.63 21.44 -6.90
N GLY A 275 1.19 22.58 -6.50
CA GLY A 275 0.51 23.87 -6.64
C GLY A 275 -0.50 24.20 -5.52
N GLY A 276 -0.41 23.54 -4.36
CA GLY A 276 -1.09 23.92 -3.13
C GLY A 276 -2.54 23.45 -2.99
N ARG A 277 -3.03 22.58 -3.88
CA ARG A 277 -4.39 22.01 -3.75
C ARG A 277 -4.47 20.99 -2.62
N GLN A 278 -5.65 20.91 -1.99
CA GLN A 278 -5.90 20.00 -0.89
C GLN A 278 -5.83 18.54 -1.34
N ARG A 279 -5.15 17.70 -0.56
CA ARG A 279 -5.06 16.25 -0.78
C ARG A 279 -6.17 15.52 -0.06
N LEU A 280 -6.65 14.44 -0.68
CA LEU A 280 -7.69 13.57 -0.13
C LEU A 280 -7.29 13.03 1.25
N GLY A 281 -6.04 12.61 1.45
CA GLY A 281 -5.56 12.11 2.74
C GLY A 281 -5.48 13.14 3.87
N THR A 282 -5.64 14.44 3.58
CA THR A 282 -5.64 15.54 4.55
C THR A 282 -6.90 16.40 4.47
N VAL A 283 -8.00 15.87 3.92
CA VAL A 283 -9.23 16.65 3.79
C VAL A 283 -9.81 16.99 5.17
N ASP A 284 -10.14 18.26 5.37
CA ASP A 284 -10.65 18.76 6.66
C ASP A 284 -12.15 18.50 6.81
N ASP A 285 -12.89 18.70 5.73
CA ASP A 285 -14.32 18.52 5.59
C ASP A 285 -14.62 17.12 5.02
N LEU A 286 -14.87 16.18 5.92
CA LEU A 286 -15.13 14.78 5.57
C LEU A 286 -16.52 14.59 4.94
N ASP A 287 -17.44 15.53 5.11
CA ASP A 287 -18.79 15.45 4.55
C ASP A 287 -18.74 15.53 3.01
N LEU A 288 -17.71 16.15 2.44
CA LEU A 288 -17.42 16.14 1.01
C LEU A 288 -17.21 14.74 0.42
N LEU A 289 -16.88 13.75 1.26
CA LEU A 289 -16.74 12.35 0.88
C LEU A 289 -17.99 11.52 1.22
N GLY A 290 -18.82 12.01 2.15
CA GLY A 290 -20.00 11.31 2.63
C GLY A 290 -21.05 11.06 1.54
N ASP A 291 -21.25 12.01 0.63
CA ASP A 291 -22.18 11.91 -0.50
C ASP A 291 -21.77 10.87 -1.55
N LEU A 292 -20.52 10.41 -1.51
CA LEU A 292 -19.99 9.41 -2.44
C LEU A 292 -20.16 7.97 -1.92
N GLY A 293 -20.77 7.79 -0.75
CA GLY A 293 -20.90 6.47 -0.11
C GLY A 293 -19.54 5.89 0.30
N ILE A 294 -18.62 6.75 0.72
CA ILE A 294 -17.28 6.37 1.18
C ILE A 294 -17.27 6.23 2.71
N LEU A 295 -16.66 5.17 3.21
CA LEU A 295 -16.31 5.03 4.63
C LEU A 295 -15.03 5.83 4.90
N VAL A 296 -15.07 6.79 5.82
CA VAL A 296 -13.90 7.58 6.21
C VAL A 296 -13.41 7.15 7.58
N ILE A 297 -12.11 6.83 7.68
CA ILE A 297 -11.44 6.53 8.95
C ILE A 297 -10.44 7.65 9.23
N ASP A 298 -10.72 8.47 10.24
CA ASP A 298 -9.83 9.53 10.70
C ASP A 298 -8.87 8.97 11.78
N LEU A 299 -7.59 8.97 11.45
CA LEU A 299 -6.48 8.50 12.28
C LEU A 299 -5.67 9.64 12.89
N THR A 300 -6.13 10.89 12.78
CA THR A 300 -5.35 12.09 13.17
C THR A 300 -4.77 12.01 14.58
N GLU A 301 -5.54 11.48 15.54
CA GLU A 301 -5.12 11.40 16.94
C GLU A 301 -4.39 10.09 17.28
N ALA A 302 -4.31 9.13 16.36
CA ALA A 302 -3.81 7.79 16.66
C ALA A 302 -2.32 7.76 17.05
N GLY A 303 -1.56 8.79 16.64
CA GLY A 303 -0.14 8.93 16.91
C GLY A 303 0.72 7.83 16.27
N GLY A 304 1.95 8.14 15.88
CA GLY A 304 2.82 7.13 15.27
C GLY A 304 4.16 7.68 14.80
N SER A 305 4.92 6.83 14.12
CA SER A 305 6.21 7.17 13.50
C SER A 305 6.04 7.59 12.03
N GLY A 306 7.09 8.14 11.42
CA GLY A 306 7.10 8.44 9.97
C GLY A 306 6.23 9.64 9.55
N GLY A 307 6.10 10.65 10.40
CA GLY A 307 5.38 11.88 10.07
C GLY A 307 3.86 11.73 9.92
N ASN A 308 3.30 10.64 10.47
CA ASN A 308 1.89 10.27 10.44
C ASN A 308 1.33 9.91 9.05
N HIS A 309 2.20 9.61 8.08
CA HIS A 309 1.78 9.32 6.69
C HIS A 309 1.28 7.89 6.45
N PHE A 310 1.54 6.97 7.38
CA PHE A 310 1.09 5.58 7.27
C PHE A 310 0.64 5.00 8.60
N LEU A 311 -0.17 5.76 9.36
CA LEU A 311 -0.63 5.35 10.69
C LEU A 311 -1.36 4.00 10.69
N ALA A 312 -2.11 3.69 9.63
CA ALA A 312 -2.80 2.41 9.49
C ALA A 312 -1.85 1.18 9.50
N GLY A 313 -0.56 1.36 9.21
CA GLY A 313 0.43 0.28 9.29
C GLY A 313 1.58 0.54 10.26
N SER A 314 1.63 1.71 10.93
CA SER A 314 2.71 2.06 11.87
C SER A 314 2.25 2.40 13.29
N SER A 315 0.96 2.60 13.52
CA SER A 315 0.39 2.85 14.84
C SER A 315 -0.27 1.58 15.38
N PRO A 316 0.22 0.99 16.49
CA PRO A 316 -0.41 -0.17 17.12
C PRO A 316 -1.89 0.07 17.43
N THR A 317 -2.24 1.29 17.86
CA THR A 317 -3.62 1.67 18.16
C THR A 317 -4.48 1.70 16.91
N ALA A 318 -4.01 2.32 15.81
CA ALA A 318 -4.77 2.33 14.56
C ALA A 318 -4.98 0.92 14.01
N ILE A 319 -3.92 0.10 14.03
CA ILE A 319 -3.97 -1.31 13.59
C ILE A 319 -5.02 -2.09 14.40
N ALA A 320 -4.98 -1.98 15.73
CA ALA A 320 -5.92 -2.69 16.59
C ALA A 320 -7.38 -2.32 16.32
N VAL A 321 -7.67 -1.03 16.15
CA VAL A 321 -9.02 -0.54 15.84
C VAL A 321 -9.47 -0.99 14.45
N MET A 322 -8.63 -0.83 13.42
CA MET A 322 -8.98 -1.21 12.06
C MET A 322 -9.16 -2.73 11.92
N ARG A 323 -8.32 -3.53 12.59
CA ARG A 323 -8.49 -5.00 12.68
C ARG A 323 -9.81 -5.37 13.34
N GLY A 324 -10.16 -4.72 14.45
CA GLY A 324 -11.44 -4.91 15.14
C GLY A 324 -12.63 -4.59 14.24
N PHE A 325 -12.57 -3.45 13.54
CA PHE A 325 -13.61 -3.02 12.61
C PHE A 325 -13.82 -4.01 11.46
N ARG A 326 -12.74 -4.48 10.84
CA ARG A 326 -12.79 -5.48 9.76
C ARG A 326 -13.46 -6.78 10.21
N ASN A 327 -13.15 -7.25 11.42
CA ASN A 327 -13.70 -8.49 11.95
C ASN A 327 -15.17 -8.37 12.38
N ALA A 328 -15.64 -7.16 12.69
CA ALA A 328 -16.99 -6.93 13.21
C ALA A 328 -18.08 -6.90 12.12
N SER A 329 -17.72 -6.87 10.83
CA SER A 329 -18.65 -6.71 9.68
C SER A 329 -19.85 -5.80 10.01
N PRO A 330 -19.64 -4.56 10.49
CA PRO A 330 -20.72 -3.79 11.07
C PRO A 330 -21.73 -3.40 10.01
N SER A 331 -22.92 -3.98 10.10
CA SER A 331 -24.09 -3.64 9.31
C SER A 331 -24.79 -2.41 9.90
N MET A 332 -24.13 -1.26 10.04
CA MET A 332 -24.80 -0.05 10.51
C MET A 332 -24.05 1.24 10.14
N SER A 333 -24.82 2.27 9.80
CA SER A 333 -24.42 3.68 9.79
C SER A 333 -24.10 4.12 11.22
N VAL A 334 -22.82 4.10 11.59
CA VAL A 334 -22.40 4.59 12.90
C VAL A 334 -21.17 5.48 12.77
N ASN A 335 -21.31 6.71 13.29
CA ASN A 335 -20.16 7.52 13.68
C ASN A 335 -19.64 6.93 14.99
N VAL A 336 -18.56 6.16 14.92
CA VAL A 336 -17.96 5.53 16.12
C VAL A 336 -16.60 6.15 16.38
N THR A 337 -16.35 6.47 17.65
CA THR A 337 -15.01 6.84 18.12
C THR A 337 -14.50 5.72 19.02
N PHE A 338 -13.37 5.12 18.64
CA PHE A 338 -12.64 4.13 19.43
C PHE A 338 -11.31 4.74 19.87
N GLY A 339 -11.29 5.32 21.08
CA GLY A 339 -10.12 6.05 21.56
C GLY A 339 -9.72 7.16 20.56
N PRO A 340 -8.50 7.16 20.02
CA PRO A 340 -8.02 8.20 19.11
C PRO A 340 -8.41 7.99 17.63
N VAL A 341 -9.21 6.97 17.31
CA VAL A 341 -9.65 6.68 15.94
C VAL A 341 -11.13 6.98 15.80
N ARG A 342 -11.49 7.78 14.80
CA ARG A 342 -12.89 8.09 14.46
C ARG A 342 -13.24 7.44 13.12
N ILE A 343 -14.38 6.76 13.08
CA ILE A 343 -14.92 6.12 11.88
C ILE A 343 -16.25 6.79 11.56
N THR A 344 -16.37 7.31 10.33
CA THR A 344 -17.56 7.99 9.81
C THR A 344 -18.00 7.27 8.54
N LEU A 345 -19.25 6.77 8.51
CA LEU A 345 -19.83 6.21 7.30
C LEU A 345 -20.52 7.33 6.51
N GLY A 346 -20.16 7.50 5.24
CA GLY A 346 -20.94 8.31 4.31
C GLY A 346 -22.37 7.78 4.19
N ASN A 347 -23.31 8.67 3.88
CA ASN A 347 -24.72 8.31 3.77
C ASN A 347 -24.86 7.30 2.60
N MET A 348 -25.00 6.01 2.91
CA MET A 348 -25.37 5.02 1.90
C MET A 348 -26.81 5.35 1.53
N GLY A 349 -26.99 6.11 0.44
CA GLY A 349 -28.30 6.47 -0.07
C GLY A 349 -29.15 5.21 -0.17
N LEU A 350 -30.06 5.02 0.79
CA LEU A 350 -31.15 4.08 0.66
C LEU A 350 -31.96 4.62 -0.51
N SER A 351 -31.74 4.06 -1.69
CA SER A 351 -32.71 4.13 -2.76
C SER A 351 -33.98 3.48 -2.22
N THR A 352 -34.84 4.29 -1.62
CA THR A 352 -36.23 3.92 -1.44
C THR A 352 -36.81 3.87 -2.85
N SER A 353 -36.78 2.69 -3.45
CA SER A 353 -37.67 2.38 -4.55
C SER A 353 -39.10 2.40 -3.99
N SER A 354 -39.70 3.59 -3.94
CA SER A 354 -41.13 3.73 -3.78
C SER A 354 -41.76 3.35 -5.11
N GLY A 355 -42.29 2.12 -5.17
CA GLY A 355 -43.35 1.75 -6.11
C GLY A 355 -44.69 2.34 -5.67
#